data_AF-A0A437CTR6-F1
#
_entry.id   AF-A0A437CTR6-F1
#
_cell.length_a   1.000
_cell.length_b   1.000
_cell.length_c   1.000
_cell.angle_alpha   90.00
_cell.angle_beta   90.00
_cell.angle_gamma   90.00
#
_symmetry.space_group_name_H-M   'P 1'
#
loop_
_entity.id
_entity.type
_entity.pdbx_description
1 polymer ?
#
loop_
_entity_poly.entity_id
_entity_poly.type
_entity_poly.pdbx_seq_one_letter_code
_entity_poly.pdbx_strand_id
1 'polypeptide(L)'
;MPPQSCSPSPPSPPGATESSSVSDIVTPSQKDLLSSKVEIYPGTGVLVEKLAWTYALNSHSATGFVRHLVTAVFPPEILLVSNLRGGKRGGGDARLPLDKHKLDAIYSATLERWPGTQISSIGTTINGKITELGQKSR
;
A
#
# COMPACT_ATOMS: atom_id res chain seq x y z
N MET A 1 9.98 53.10 -29.49
CA MET A 1 8.92 53.34 -30.50
C MET A 1 9.12 52.35 -31.66
N PRO A 2 8.07 52.04 -32.46
CA PRO A 2 7.98 50.81 -33.29
C PRO A 2 8.29 51.13 -34.79
N PRO A 3 7.82 50.45 -35.88
CA PRO A 3 6.66 49.57 -36.14
C PRO A 3 7.05 48.07 -36.34
N GLN A 4 6.23 47.02 -36.20
CA GLN A 4 4.90 46.66 -36.76
C GLN A 4 4.81 46.48 -38.29
N SER A 5 4.36 45.29 -38.72
CA SER A 5 3.70 45.01 -40.01
C SER A 5 2.94 43.68 -39.93
N CYS A 6 1.83 43.55 -40.66
CA CYS A 6 0.73 42.63 -40.36
C CYS A 6 0.61 41.42 -41.32
N SER A 7 -0.24 40.45 -40.93
CA SER A 7 -0.65 39.24 -41.66
C SER A 7 -1.37 39.51 -43.00
N PRO A 8 -1.65 38.46 -43.82
CA PRO A 8 -2.97 37.80 -43.70
C PRO A 8 -3.01 36.26 -43.95
N SER A 9 -4.18 35.68 -43.65
CA SER A 9 -4.65 34.31 -43.98
C SER A 9 -6.09 34.43 -44.55
N PRO A 10 -6.90 33.38 -44.79
CA PRO A 10 -6.68 31.94 -45.11
C PRO A 10 -7.29 31.63 -46.54
N PRO A 11 -7.89 30.47 -46.96
CA PRO A 11 -8.89 29.61 -46.26
C PRO A 11 -8.69 28.07 -46.35
N SER A 12 -9.48 27.33 -45.57
CA SER A 12 -9.73 25.87 -45.61
C SER A 12 -11.09 25.60 -46.32
N PRO A 13 -11.82 24.47 -46.19
CA PRO A 13 -11.53 23.09 -45.73
C PRO A 13 -11.81 22.10 -46.93
N PRO A 14 -12.32 20.85 -46.82
CA PRO A 14 -12.44 19.90 -45.71
C PRO A 14 -11.89 18.47 -46.03
N GLY A 15 -12.09 17.52 -45.10
CA GLY A 15 -11.86 16.09 -45.32
C GLY A 15 -12.05 15.28 -44.04
N ALA A 16 -13.25 14.76 -43.80
CA ALA A 16 -13.55 13.91 -42.64
C ALA A 16 -13.22 12.45 -42.95
N THR A 17 -12.52 11.77 -42.04
CA THR A 17 -12.59 10.31 -41.83
C THR A 17 -12.24 10.02 -40.37
N GLU A 18 -13.16 9.37 -39.66
CA GLU A 18 -12.90 8.76 -38.36
C GLU A 18 -11.89 7.61 -38.49
N SER A 19 -11.01 7.45 -37.50
CA SER A 19 -10.67 6.10 -37.02
C SER A 19 -10.06 6.15 -35.63
N SER A 20 -10.70 5.42 -34.72
CA SER A 20 -10.19 5.09 -33.39
C SER A 20 -8.75 4.58 -33.46
N SER A 21 -7.84 5.25 -32.78
CA SER A 21 -6.71 4.55 -32.15
C SER A 21 -7.09 4.35 -30.70
N VAL A 22 -7.43 3.10 -30.39
CA VAL A 22 -7.62 2.59 -29.03
C VAL A 22 -6.55 3.17 -28.11
N SER A 23 -6.97 3.91 -27.09
CA SER A 23 -6.12 4.10 -25.92
C SER A 23 -5.98 2.72 -25.29
N ASP A 24 -4.83 2.08 -25.51
CA ASP A 24 -4.46 0.86 -24.81
C ASP A 24 -4.49 1.15 -23.30
N ILE A 25 -5.60 0.78 -22.66
CA ILE A 25 -5.64 0.55 -21.23
C ILE A 25 -4.74 -0.65 -21.02
N VAL A 26 -3.45 -0.36 -20.82
CA VAL A 26 -2.44 -1.33 -20.39
C VAL A 26 -2.96 -1.91 -19.08
N THR A 27 -3.63 -3.04 -19.23
CA THR A 27 -4.07 -3.87 -18.14
C THR A 27 -2.79 -4.54 -17.67
N PRO A 28 -2.20 -4.17 -16.52
CA PRO A 28 -0.86 -4.61 -16.16
C PRO A 28 -0.88 -6.13 -16.05
N SER A 29 -0.16 -6.78 -16.97
CA SER A 29 -0.03 -8.23 -17.01
C SER A 29 0.40 -8.72 -15.64
N GLN A 30 -0.25 -9.76 -15.11
CA GLN A 30 0.00 -10.25 -13.74
C GLN A 30 1.48 -10.67 -13.52
N LYS A 31 2.23 -10.88 -14.60
CA LYS A 31 3.68 -11.17 -14.60
C LYS A 31 4.53 -9.93 -14.27
N ASP A 32 4.11 -8.73 -14.66
CA ASP A 32 4.80 -7.46 -14.33
C ASP A 32 4.56 -7.06 -12.86
N LEU A 33 3.36 -7.32 -12.35
CA LEU A 33 3.04 -7.10 -10.93
C LEU A 33 3.86 -7.98 -9.96
N LEU A 34 4.43 -9.10 -10.44
CA LEU A 34 5.39 -9.90 -9.68
C LEU A 34 6.80 -9.25 -9.68
N SER A 35 7.21 -8.61 -10.77
CA SER A 35 8.47 -7.86 -10.88
C SER A 35 8.51 -6.63 -9.94
N SER A 36 7.34 -6.06 -9.62
CA SER A 36 7.20 -4.89 -8.74
C SER A 36 6.99 -5.24 -7.25
N LYS A 37 7.05 -6.52 -6.87
CA LYS A 37 6.85 -6.97 -5.48
C LYS A 37 8.12 -7.50 -4.84
N VAL A 38 8.23 -7.28 -3.53
CA VAL A 38 9.38 -7.67 -2.70
C VAL A 38 8.86 -8.44 -1.49
N GLU A 39 9.58 -9.48 -1.10
CA GLU A 39 9.30 -10.27 0.09
C GLU A 39 9.76 -9.52 1.35
N ILE A 40 8.89 -9.40 2.36
CA ILE A 40 9.23 -8.63 3.58
C ILE A 40 10.22 -9.35 4.51
N TYR A 41 10.27 -10.67 4.44
CA TYR A 41 11.20 -11.53 5.17
C TYR A 41 11.46 -12.81 4.36
N PRO A 42 12.73 -13.19 4.10
CA PRO A 42 13.06 -14.27 3.17
C PRO A 42 12.39 -15.62 3.49
N GLY A 43 11.86 -16.29 2.46
CA GLY A 43 11.30 -17.64 2.57
C GLY A 43 9.89 -17.73 3.19
N THR A 44 9.19 -16.61 3.33
CA THR A 44 7.80 -16.55 3.83
C THR A 44 6.77 -16.49 2.72
N GLY A 45 7.13 -16.09 1.49
CA GLY A 45 6.19 -15.74 0.42
C GLY A 45 5.32 -14.52 0.70
N VAL A 46 5.59 -13.76 1.78
CA VAL A 46 4.79 -12.57 2.14
C VAL A 46 5.31 -11.37 1.35
N LEU A 47 4.69 -11.16 0.19
CA LEU A 47 5.04 -10.10 -0.76
C LEU A 47 4.26 -8.80 -0.54
N VAL A 48 4.96 -7.67 -0.63
CA VAL A 48 4.39 -6.32 -0.69
C VAL A 48 4.93 -5.56 -1.90
N GLU A 49 4.31 -4.43 -2.27
CA GLU A 49 4.82 -3.57 -3.34
C GLU A 49 6.18 -2.95 -2.97
N LYS A 50 7.09 -2.86 -3.95
CA LYS A 50 8.44 -2.32 -3.76
C LYS A 50 8.44 -0.87 -3.24
N LEU A 51 7.43 -0.07 -3.61
CA LEU A 51 7.26 1.29 -3.10
C LEU A 51 6.89 1.27 -1.60
N ALA A 52 5.92 0.44 -1.20
CA ALA A 52 5.53 0.29 0.20
C ALA A 52 6.68 -0.26 1.07
N TRP A 53 7.47 -1.21 0.53
CA TRP A 53 8.70 -1.68 1.16
C TRP A 53 9.72 -0.55 1.35
N THR A 54 9.93 0.30 0.33
CA THR A 54 10.82 1.47 0.43
C THR A 54 10.36 2.45 1.53
N TYR A 55 9.05 2.71 1.67
CA TYR A 55 8.54 3.54 2.76
C TYR A 55 8.76 2.93 4.15
N ALA A 56 8.61 1.60 4.28
CA ALA A 56 8.99 0.91 5.51
C ALA A 56 10.51 1.06 5.75
N LEU A 57 11.36 0.81 4.75
CA LEU A 57 12.80 0.98 4.87
C LEU A 57 13.21 2.41 5.27
N ASN A 58 12.51 3.45 4.81
CA ASN A 58 12.79 4.84 5.21
C ASN A 58 12.24 5.23 6.60
N SER A 59 11.64 4.30 7.36
CA SER A 59 11.17 4.57 8.72
C SER A 59 12.32 4.67 9.73
N HIS A 60 12.38 5.79 10.47
CA HIS A 60 13.38 6.07 11.52
C HIS A 60 13.14 5.35 12.86
N SER A 61 12.16 4.45 12.96
CA SER A 61 11.87 3.68 14.19
C SER A 61 11.16 2.37 13.88
N ALA A 62 11.28 1.39 14.78
CA ALA A 62 10.53 0.14 14.73
C ALA A 62 9.01 0.37 14.67
N THR A 63 8.48 1.32 15.44
CA THR A 63 7.05 1.69 15.41
C THR A 63 6.62 2.22 14.04
N GLY A 64 7.44 3.06 13.40
CA GLY A 64 7.19 3.53 12.04
C GLY A 64 7.25 2.39 11.02
N PHE A 65 8.27 1.53 11.13
CA PHE A 65 8.46 0.36 10.26
C PHE A 65 7.25 -0.58 10.29
N VAL A 66 6.81 -0.99 11.49
CA VAL A 66 5.65 -1.85 11.70
C VAL A 66 4.37 -1.19 11.17
N ARG A 67 4.15 0.11 11.39
CA ARG A 67 2.94 0.80 10.89
C ARG A 67 2.84 0.79 9.36
N HIS A 68 3.97 0.93 8.64
CA HIS A 68 3.99 0.80 7.18
C HIS A 68 3.76 -0.64 6.73
N LEU A 69 4.45 -1.62 7.32
CA LEU A 69 4.29 -3.04 6.95
C LEU A 69 2.87 -3.55 7.17
N VAL A 70 2.23 -3.21 8.29
CA VAL A 70 0.84 -3.64 8.58
C VAL A 70 -0.11 -3.21 7.46
N THR A 71 -0.02 -1.96 7.00
CA THR A 71 -0.87 -1.46 5.90
C THR A 71 -0.46 -1.95 4.51
N ALA A 72 0.77 -2.46 4.34
CA ALA A 72 1.23 -3.03 3.08
C ALA A 72 0.87 -4.53 2.94
N VAL A 73 0.84 -5.26 4.07
CA VAL A 73 0.61 -6.72 4.14
C VAL A 73 -0.88 -7.07 4.28
N PHE A 74 -1.65 -6.19 4.93
CA PHE A 74 -3.08 -6.33 5.16
C PHE A 74 -3.86 -5.17 4.54
N PRO A 75 -4.80 -5.43 3.61
CA PRO A 75 -5.72 -4.42 3.11
C PRO A 75 -6.50 -3.73 4.25
N PRO A 76 -6.86 -2.44 4.12
CA PRO A 76 -7.53 -1.71 5.19
C PRO A 76 -8.88 -2.33 5.59
N GLU A 77 -9.60 -2.95 4.65
CA GLU A 77 -10.87 -3.66 4.88
C GLU A 77 -10.67 -4.82 5.87
N ILE A 78 -9.58 -5.58 5.71
CA ILE A 78 -9.20 -6.66 6.62
C ILE A 78 -8.86 -6.10 8.01
N LEU A 79 -8.09 -5.00 8.07
CA LEU A 79 -7.72 -4.35 9.33
C LEU A 79 -8.94 -3.80 10.09
N LEU A 80 -9.96 -3.28 9.38
CA LEU A 80 -11.17 -2.76 10.00
C LEU A 80 -11.97 -3.84 10.75
N VAL A 81 -12.05 -5.06 10.22
CA VAL A 81 -12.82 -6.19 10.82
C VAL A 81 -12.00 -7.16 11.67
N SER A 82 -10.67 -7.04 11.67
CA SER A 82 -9.76 -8.01 12.33
C SER A 82 -9.09 -7.48 13.61
N ASN A 83 -8.44 -8.37 14.37
CA ASN A 83 -7.45 -8.05 15.40
C ASN A 83 -6.40 -9.18 15.50
N LEU A 84 -5.34 -9.02 16.30
CA LEU A 84 -4.25 -10.02 16.43
C LEU A 84 -4.68 -11.45 16.79
N ARG A 85 -5.81 -11.63 17.49
CA ARG A 85 -6.29 -12.91 18.04
C ARG A 85 -7.72 -13.28 17.67
N GLY A 86 -8.44 -12.37 16.99
CA GLY A 86 -9.87 -12.48 16.74
C GLY A 86 -10.72 -12.41 18.02
N GLY A 87 -11.93 -12.96 17.94
CA GLY A 87 -12.87 -13.05 19.05
C GLY A 87 -13.58 -11.74 19.40
N LYS A 88 -14.46 -11.80 20.40
CA LYS A 88 -15.23 -10.67 20.92
C LYS A 88 -14.55 -10.09 22.17
N ARG A 89 -14.45 -8.76 22.25
CA ARG A 89 -13.97 -8.03 23.44
C ARG A 89 -15.11 -7.16 24.00
N GLY A 90 -15.54 -7.48 25.22
CA GLY A 90 -16.65 -6.78 25.88
C GLY A 90 -17.95 -6.86 25.07
N GLY A 91 -18.71 -5.75 25.05
CA GLY A 91 -19.98 -5.65 24.34
C GLY A 91 -19.90 -5.52 22.81
N GLY A 92 -18.71 -5.25 22.24
CA GLY A 92 -18.53 -4.98 20.81
C GLY A 92 -18.67 -6.21 19.91
N ASP A 93 -18.51 -6.01 18.60
CA ASP A 93 -18.58 -7.10 17.62
C ASP A 93 -17.40 -8.07 17.72
N ALA A 94 -17.65 -9.31 17.30
CA ALA A 94 -16.60 -10.29 17.13
C ALA A 94 -15.70 -9.89 15.94
N ARG A 95 -14.39 -9.92 16.14
CA ARG A 95 -13.39 -9.62 15.11
C ARG A 95 -12.73 -10.90 14.61
N LEU A 96 -12.27 -10.87 13.37
CA LEU A 96 -11.48 -11.98 12.79
C LEU A 96 -10.04 -11.95 13.31
N PRO A 97 -9.36 -13.10 13.45
CA PRO A 97 -7.92 -13.11 13.66
C PRO A 97 -7.21 -12.66 12.38
N LEU A 98 -6.16 -11.85 12.51
CA LEU A 98 -5.23 -11.61 11.41
C LEU A 98 -4.48 -12.91 11.08
N ASP A 99 -4.12 -13.05 9.80
CA ASP A 99 -3.32 -14.16 9.30
C ASP A 99 -2.00 -14.27 10.09
N LYS A 100 -1.82 -15.42 10.76
CA LYS A 100 -0.67 -15.67 11.63
C LYS A 100 0.65 -15.68 10.85
N HIS A 101 0.66 -16.25 9.65
CA HIS A 101 1.88 -16.38 8.84
C HIS A 101 2.37 -15.00 8.36
N LYS A 102 1.43 -14.14 7.94
CA LYS A 102 1.70 -12.72 7.65
C LYS A 102 2.16 -11.94 8.88
N LEU A 103 1.58 -12.20 10.06
CA LEU A 103 2.04 -11.59 11.31
C LEU A 103 3.47 -12.02 11.66
N ASP A 104 3.77 -13.32 11.59
CA ASP A 104 5.10 -13.88 11.87
C ASP A 104 6.16 -13.27 10.93
N ALA A 105 5.86 -13.10 9.64
CA ALA A 105 6.73 -12.41 8.70
C ALA A 105 7.00 -10.94 9.07
N ILE A 106 6.00 -10.20 9.57
CA ILE A 106 6.19 -8.83 10.09
C ILE A 106 7.04 -8.84 11.36
N TYR A 107 6.83 -9.78 12.28
CA TYR A 107 7.66 -9.92 13.48
C TYR A 107 9.13 -10.18 13.10
N SER A 108 9.39 -11.16 12.24
CA SER A 108 10.74 -11.50 11.78
C SER A 108 11.44 -10.33 11.09
N ALA A 109 10.80 -9.70 10.10
CA ALA A 109 11.33 -8.52 9.41
C ALA A 109 11.64 -7.35 10.38
N THR A 110 10.83 -7.18 11.42
CA THR A 110 11.03 -6.12 12.41
C THR A 110 12.18 -6.46 13.37
N LEU A 111 12.29 -7.70 13.81
CA LEU A 111 13.35 -8.14 14.73
C LEU A 111 14.72 -8.22 14.04
N GLU A 112 14.78 -8.65 12.78
CA GLU A 112 16.01 -8.63 11.97
C GLU A 112 16.55 -7.20 11.85
N ARG A 113 15.67 -6.24 11.53
CA ARG A 113 16.06 -4.85 11.33
C ARG A 113 16.27 -4.05 12.63
N TRP A 114 15.52 -4.39 13.68
CA TRP A 114 15.50 -3.67 14.97
C TRP A 114 15.63 -4.66 16.14
N PRO A 115 16.79 -5.31 16.33
CA PRO A 115 16.96 -6.46 17.23
C PRO A 115 16.71 -6.17 18.73
N GLY A 116 16.69 -4.91 19.16
CA GLY A 116 16.28 -4.53 20.52
C GLY A 116 14.76 -4.44 20.74
N THR A 117 13.94 -4.61 19.70
CA THR A 117 12.49 -4.38 19.78
C THR A 117 11.77 -5.53 20.49
N GLN A 118 10.98 -5.20 21.50
CA GLN A 118 10.15 -6.19 22.19
C GLN A 118 8.94 -6.62 21.33
N ILE A 119 8.70 -7.93 21.23
CA ILE A 119 7.55 -8.51 20.48
C ILE A 119 6.21 -7.92 20.97
N SER A 120 6.07 -7.67 22.27
CA SER A 120 4.91 -7.01 22.87
C SER A 120 4.70 -5.57 22.38
N SER A 121 5.78 -4.84 22.09
CA SER A 121 5.74 -3.49 21.51
C SER A 121 5.28 -3.52 20.04
N ILE A 122 5.73 -4.51 19.28
CA ILE A 122 5.27 -4.75 17.90
C ILE A 122 3.76 -5.06 17.91
N GLY A 123 3.31 -6.01 18.74
CA GLY A 123 1.89 -6.33 18.88
C GLY A 123 1.02 -5.15 19.36
N THR A 124 1.54 -4.32 20.25
CA THR A 124 0.89 -3.08 20.70
C THR A 124 0.75 -2.09 19.53
N THR A 125 1.80 -1.92 18.72
CA THR A 125 1.81 -1.06 17.53
C THR A 125 0.79 -1.51 16.48
N ILE A 126 0.70 -2.82 16.22
CA ILE A 126 -0.29 -3.40 15.28
C ILE A 126 -1.72 -3.10 15.76
N ASN A 127 -2.03 -3.37 17.04
CA ASN A 127 -3.35 -3.06 17.61
C ASN A 127 -3.65 -1.56 17.57
N GLY A 128 -2.67 -0.70 17.89
CA GLY A 128 -2.83 0.75 17.81
C GLY A 128 -3.20 1.22 16.39
N LYS A 129 -2.56 0.63 15.36
CA LYS A 129 -2.89 0.94 13.95
C LYS A 129 -4.29 0.47 13.55
N ILE A 130 -4.73 -0.69 14.03
CA ILE A 130 -6.10 -1.21 13.81
C ILE A 130 -7.14 -0.27 14.45
N THR A 131 -6.92 0.17 15.69
CA THR A 131 -7.81 1.12 16.38
C THR A 131 -7.85 2.47 15.66
N GLU A 132 -6.71 3.00 15.22
CA GLU A 132 -6.61 4.24 14.44
C GLU A 132 -7.44 4.17 13.14
N LEU A 133 -7.38 3.06 12.40
CA LEU A 133 -8.17 2.86 11.19
C LEU A 133 -9.67 2.74 11.50
N GLY A 134 -10.03 2.01 12.56
CA GLY A 134 -11.42 1.88 13.01
C GLY A 134 -12.05 3.20 13.49
N GLN A 135 -11.24 4.15 13.98
CA GLN A 135 -11.70 5.51 14.32
C GLN A 135 -11.90 6.39 13.09
N LYS A 136 -11.08 6.23 12.04
CA LYS A 136 -11.15 7.02 10.80
C LYS A 136 -12.25 6.59 9.82
N SER A 137 -12.80 5.39 10.03
CA SER A 137 -13.88 4.82 9.20
C SER A 137 -15.28 5.07 9.78
N ARG A 138 -15.40 5.93 10.79
CA ARG A 138 -16.64 6.32 11.48
C ARG A 138 -16.90 7.80 11.28
#